data_AF-A0A0K0DDB1-F1
#
_entry.id   AF-A0A0K0DDB1-F1
#
_cell.length_a   1.000
_cell.length_b   1.000
_cell.length_c   1.000
_cell.angle_alpha   90.00
_cell.angle_beta   90.00
_cell.angle_gamma   90.00
#
_symmetry.space_group_name_H-M   'P 1'
#
loop_
_entity.id
_entity.type
_entity.pdbx_description
1 polymer ?
#
loop_
_entity_poly.entity_id
_entity_poly.type
_entity_poly.pdbx_seq_one_letter_code
_entity_poly.pdbx_strand_id
1 'polypeptide(L)'
;MALHHELLSEFVAAIRIHPEIYDNQRSKKAEKAWEVIADLFEITVSDAKRQWYEIVRIHRNMYIDLPDDAFKVLAPKEDPRWNIATRQTALTLAHFLQNDLKFLFKYGESFA
;
A
#
# COMPACT_ATOMS: atom_id res chain seq x y z
N MET A 1 -17.98 -0.04 -2.53
CA MET A 1 -18.03 -1.02 -1.42
C MET A 1 -16.60 -1.23 -0.95
N ALA A 2 -16.37 -1.59 0.32
CA ALA A 2 -15.02 -1.85 0.83
C ALA A 2 -14.63 -3.31 0.59
N LEU A 3 -13.33 -3.58 0.40
CA LEU A 3 -12.80 -4.95 0.27
C LEU A 3 -13.10 -5.76 1.53
N HIS A 4 -13.42 -7.04 1.35
CA HIS A 4 -13.48 -7.97 2.45
C HIS A 4 -12.07 -8.16 3.04
N HIS A 5 -11.93 -7.96 4.35
CA HIS A 5 -10.64 -7.98 5.05
C HIS A 5 -9.86 -9.29 4.88
N GLU A 6 -10.53 -10.41 4.62
CA GLU A 6 -9.93 -11.72 4.33
C GLU A 6 -9.13 -11.73 3.02
N LEU A 7 -9.47 -10.84 2.08
CA LEU A 7 -8.84 -10.76 0.75
C LEU A 7 -7.62 -9.83 0.73
N LEU A 8 -7.19 -9.29 1.88
CA LEU A 8 -6.10 -8.31 1.94
C LEU A 8 -4.78 -8.86 1.37
N SER A 9 -4.45 -10.11 1.69
CA SER A 9 -3.21 -10.76 1.18
C SER A 9 -3.27 -10.93 -0.35
N GLU A 10 -4.41 -11.37 -0.87
CA GLU A 10 -4.64 -11.51 -2.31
C GLU A 10 -4.61 -10.16 -3.02
N PHE A 11 -5.17 -9.12 -2.40
CA PHE A 11 -5.14 -7.75 -2.89
C PHE A 11 -3.69 -7.21 -3.01
N VAL A 12 -2.87 -7.43 -1.99
CA VAL A 12 -1.44 -7.07 -2.04
C VAL A 12 -0.70 -7.88 -3.11
N ALA A 13 -0.99 -9.18 -3.23
CA ALA A 13 -0.40 -10.04 -4.26
C ALA A 13 -0.76 -9.58 -5.68
N ALA A 14 -2.02 -9.19 -5.90
CA ALA A 14 -2.49 -8.62 -7.16
C ALA A 14 -1.81 -7.28 -7.47
N ILE A 15 -1.61 -6.41 -6.48
CA ILE A 15 -0.84 -5.17 -6.71
C ILE A 15 0.62 -5.49 -7.05
N ARG A 16 1.23 -6.46 -6.38
CA ARG A 16 2.65 -6.80 -6.55
C ARG A 16 3.00 -7.22 -7.98
N ILE A 17 2.10 -7.90 -8.68
CA ILE A 17 2.31 -8.30 -10.09
C ILE A 17 2.23 -7.13 -11.08
N HIS A 18 1.77 -5.95 -10.63
CA HIS A 18 1.65 -4.72 -11.41
C HIS A 18 2.63 -3.64 -10.93
N PRO A 19 3.94 -3.75 -11.22
CA PRO A 19 4.95 -2.78 -10.77
C PRO A 19 4.69 -1.35 -11.22
N GLU A 20 3.98 -1.15 -12.34
CA GLU A 20 3.52 0.16 -12.79
C GLU A 20 2.71 0.92 -11.72
N ILE A 21 2.07 0.22 -10.78
CA ILE A 21 1.30 0.84 -9.68
C ILE A 21 2.22 1.50 -8.64
N TYR A 22 3.44 1.01 -8.44
CA TYR A 22 4.31 1.50 -7.36
C TYR A 22 5.66 2.05 -7.84
N ASP A 23 6.10 1.70 -9.05
CA ASP A 23 7.33 2.22 -9.67
C ASP A 23 7.04 3.37 -10.66
N ASN A 24 5.85 3.43 -11.29
CA ASN A 24 5.49 4.49 -12.25
C ASN A 24 3.99 4.84 -12.26
N GLN A 25 3.52 5.34 -11.13
CA GLN A 25 2.11 5.62 -10.79
C GLN A 25 1.34 6.49 -11.80
N ARG A 26 2.02 7.31 -12.59
CA ARG A 26 1.39 8.27 -13.53
C ARG A 26 1.25 7.73 -14.96
N SER A 27 1.62 6.47 -15.18
CA SER A 27 1.54 5.86 -16.51
C SER A 27 0.12 5.41 -16.84
N LYS A 28 -0.24 5.45 -18.12
CA LYS A 28 -1.49 4.81 -18.62
C LYS A 28 -1.55 3.31 -18.31
N LYS A 29 -0.40 2.67 -18.10
CA LYS A 29 -0.32 1.28 -17.68
C LYS A 29 -0.83 1.12 -16.24
N ALA A 30 -0.43 2.02 -15.35
CA ALA A 30 -0.91 2.03 -13.97
C ALA A 30 -2.43 2.22 -13.91
N GLU A 31 -3.00 3.09 -14.75
CA GLU A 31 -4.46 3.28 -14.83
C GLU A 31 -5.19 1.98 -15.21
N LYS A 32 -4.70 1.28 -16.24
CA LYS A 32 -5.25 -0.03 -16.64
C LYS A 32 -5.07 -1.11 -15.59
N ALA A 33 -3.93 -1.14 -14.91
CA ALA A 33 -3.70 -2.08 -13.82
C ALA A 33 -4.69 -1.87 -12.68
N TRP A 34 -5.02 -0.61 -12.37
CA TRP A 34 -6.06 -0.30 -11.39
C TRP A 34 -7.45 -0.76 -11.80
N GLU A 35 -7.81 -0.67 -13.08
CA GLU A 35 -9.08 -1.20 -13.60
C GLU A 35 -9.14 -2.72 -13.41
N VAL A 36 -8.08 -3.45 -13.82
CA VAL A 36 -7.99 -4.91 -13.67
C VAL A 36 -8.13 -5.35 -12.21
N ILE A 37 -7.43 -4.67 -11.29
CA ILE A 37 -7.51 -4.98 -9.86
C ILE A 37 -8.90 -4.67 -9.32
N ALA A 38 -9.48 -3.52 -9.68
CA ALA A 38 -10.81 -3.15 -9.23
C ALA A 38 -11.87 -4.18 -9.65
N ASP A 39 -11.80 -4.64 -10.91
CA ASP A 39 -12.68 -5.68 -11.46
C ASP A 39 -12.48 -7.02 -10.74
N LEU A 40 -11.24 -7.42 -10.47
CA LEU A 40 -10.92 -8.69 -9.77
C LEU A 40 -11.55 -8.78 -8.37
N PHE A 41 -11.65 -7.65 -7.67
CA PHE A 41 -12.19 -7.58 -6.31
C PHE A 41 -13.61 -7.02 -6.26
N GLU A 42 -14.26 -6.82 -7.41
CA GLU A 42 -15.61 -6.26 -7.53
C GLU A 42 -15.81 -4.93 -6.77
N ILE A 43 -14.78 -4.06 -6.80
CA ILE A 43 -14.80 -2.73 -6.19
C ILE A 43 -14.57 -1.64 -7.23
N THR A 44 -14.72 -0.37 -6.84
CA THR A 44 -14.36 0.74 -7.72
C THR A 44 -12.85 0.97 -7.74
N VAL A 45 -12.31 1.49 -8.85
CA VAL A 45 -10.92 1.96 -8.92
C VAL A 45 -10.59 2.95 -7.79
N SER A 46 -11.54 3.81 -7.43
CA SER A 46 -11.38 4.74 -6.32
C SER A 46 -11.24 4.01 -4.97
N ASP A 47 -12.06 2.99 -4.73
CA ASP A 47 -11.99 2.18 -3.51
C ASP A 47 -10.67 1.39 -3.44
N ALA A 48 -10.22 0.80 -4.56
CA ALA A 48 -8.94 0.08 -4.64
C ALA A 48 -7.75 1.00 -4.33
N LYS A 49 -7.70 2.18 -4.96
CA LYS A 49 -6.65 3.18 -4.70
C LYS A 49 -6.66 3.65 -3.25
N ARG A 50 -7.84 3.92 -2.68
CA ARG A 50 -7.96 4.32 -1.27
C ARG A 50 -7.35 3.26 -0.35
N GLN A 51 -7.76 2.00 -0.52
CA GLN A 51 -7.24 0.91 0.31
C GLN A 51 -5.74 0.71 0.16
N TRP A 52 -5.22 0.78 -1.06
CA TRP A 52 -3.79 0.73 -1.30
C TRP A 52 -3.03 1.83 -0.56
N TYR A 53 -3.53 3.07 -0.60
CA TYR A 53 -2.89 4.15 0.14
C TYR A 53 -2.94 3.95 1.65
N GLU A 54 -3.97 3.33 2.21
CA GLU A 54 -3.96 2.95 3.63
C GLU A 54 -2.85 1.93 3.94
N ILE A 55 -2.66 0.93 3.07
CA ILE A 55 -1.57 -0.04 3.22
C ILE A 55 -0.21 0.65 3.14
N VAL A 56 -0.03 1.58 2.19
CA VAL A 56 1.20 2.37 2.06
C VAL A 56 1.45 3.23 3.31
N ARG A 57 0.41 3.83 3.90
CA ARG A 57 0.54 4.59 5.17
C ARG A 57 0.91 3.70 6.33
N ILE A 58 0.27 2.53 6.42
CA ILE A 58 0.59 1.53 7.43
C ILE A 58 2.08 1.16 7.29
N HIS A 59 2.53 0.79 6.10
CA HIS A 59 3.93 0.49 5.82
C HIS A 59 4.86 1.64 6.22
N ARG A 60 4.55 2.90 5.88
CA ARG A 60 5.36 4.05 6.27
C ARG A 60 5.46 4.21 7.80
N ASN A 61 4.35 3.98 8.51
CA ASN A 61 4.29 4.07 9.96
C ASN A 61 4.97 2.89 10.68
N MET A 62 5.07 1.72 10.05
CA MET A 62 5.87 0.59 10.57
C MET A 62 7.36 0.95 10.69
N TYR A 63 7.83 1.86 9.84
CA TYR A 63 9.24 2.24 9.71
C TYR A 63 9.42 3.75 9.89
N ILE A 64 8.88 4.28 10.99
CA ILE A 64 8.84 5.73 11.25
C ILE A 64 10.23 6.38 11.24
N ASP A 65 11.26 5.64 11.67
CA ASP A 65 12.65 6.11 11.75
C ASP A 65 13.38 6.18 10.41
N LEU A 66 12.83 5.56 9.35
CA LEU A 66 13.40 5.64 8.02
C LEU A 66 12.97 6.93 7.30
N PRO A 67 13.86 7.54 6.50
CA PRO A 67 13.52 8.68 5.66
C PRO A 67 12.57 8.31 4.51
N ASP A 68 11.82 9.28 4.02
CA ASP A 68 10.81 9.10 2.96
C ASP A 68 11.41 8.59 1.63
N ASP A 69 12.69 8.86 1.37
CA ASP A 69 13.39 8.40 0.17
C ASP A 69 13.64 6.88 0.16
N ALA A 70 13.57 6.20 1.30
CA ALA A 70 13.67 4.74 1.40
C ALA A 70 12.45 4.01 0.78
N PHE A 71 11.34 4.71 0.58
CA PHE A 71 10.06 4.14 0.12
C PHE A 71 9.80 4.46 -1.36
N LYS A 72 9.28 3.48 -2.11
CA LYS A 72 8.87 3.65 -3.51
C LYS A 72 7.61 4.49 -3.66
N VAL A 73 6.68 4.36 -2.71
CA VAL A 73 5.39 5.04 -2.71
C VAL A 73 5.20 5.75 -1.38
N LEU A 74 4.74 7.01 -1.45
CA LEU A 74 4.28 7.75 -0.29
C LEU A 74 2.80 8.05 -0.50
N ALA A 75 1.99 7.69 0.48
CA ALA A 75 0.58 8.05 0.44
C ALA A 75 0.41 9.57 0.61
N PRO A 76 -0.63 10.16 0.00
CA PRO A 76 -0.96 11.57 0.23
C PRO A 76 -1.16 11.86 1.72
N LYS A 77 -0.68 13.04 2.16
CA LYS A 77 -0.88 13.53 3.52
C LYS A 77 -2.38 13.57 3.83
N GLU A 78 -2.75 12.94 4.94
CA GLU A 78 -4.14 12.87 5.38
C GLU A 78 -4.49 13.95 6.41
N ASP A 79 -5.77 13.99 6.77
CA ASP A 79 -6.27 14.78 7.89
C ASP A 79 -5.47 14.46 9.17
N PRO A 80 -4.87 15.46 9.84
CA PRO A 80 -4.07 15.27 11.04
C PRO A 80 -4.76 14.47 12.15
N ARG A 81 -6.10 14.44 12.17
CA ARG A 81 -6.91 13.71 13.17
C ARG A 81 -6.76 12.19 13.09
N TRP A 82 -6.35 11.65 11.94
CA TRP A 82 -6.20 10.21 11.73
C TRP A 82 -4.84 9.65 12.16
N ASN A 83 -3.85 10.52 12.40
CA ASN A 83 -2.45 10.13 12.53
C ASN A 83 -2.17 9.17 13.72
N ILE A 84 -2.89 9.31 14.84
CA ILE A 84 -2.70 8.47 16.03
C ILE A 84 -3.30 7.08 15.84
N ALA A 85 -4.54 6.99 15.33
CA ALA A 85 -5.22 5.73 15.09
C ALA A 85 -4.51 4.91 14.01
N THR A 86 -4.13 5.57 12.90
CA THR A 86 -3.39 4.93 11.80
C THR A 86 -2.03 4.40 12.26
N ARG A 87 -1.33 5.11 13.15
CA ARG A 87 -0.06 4.64 13.73
C ARG A 87 -0.24 3.41 14.62
N GLN A 88 -1.25 3.40 15.49
CA GLN A 88 -1.52 2.27 16.37
C GLN A 88 -1.90 1.02 15.57
N THR A 89 -2.80 1.18 14.59
CA THR A 89 -3.20 0.11 13.67
C THR A 89 -2.02 -0.39 12.84
N ALA A 90 -1.16 0.51 12.36
CA ALA A 90 0.04 0.13 11.63
C ALA A 90 1.00 -0.73 12.44
N LEU A 91 1.22 -0.40 13.73
CA LEU A 91 2.06 -1.19 14.63
C LEU A 91 1.45 -2.59 14.90
N THR A 92 0.12 -2.67 15.04
CA THR A 92 -0.59 -3.94 15.21
C THR A 92 -0.52 -4.80 13.94
N LEU A 93 -0.72 -4.21 12.76
CA LEU A 93 -0.68 -4.90 11.48
C LEU A 93 0.73 -5.18 10.97
N ALA A 94 1.74 -4.49 11.49
CA ALA A 94 3.16 -4.68 11.18
C ALA A 94 3.54 -6.15 11.20
N HIS A 95 3.20 -6.83 12.29
CA HIS A 95 3.58 -8.20 12.54
C HIS A 95 3.01 -9.20 11.50
N PHE A 96 1.93 -8.84 10.79
CA PHE A 96 1.30 -9.71 9.81
C PHE A 96 1.71 -9.38 8.37
N LEU A 97 1.89 -8.09 8.06
CA LEU A 97 2.12 -7.62 6.69
C LEU A 97 3.60 -7.33 6.38
N GLN A 98 4.49 -7.38 7.37
CA GLN A 98 5.88 -6.93 7.21
C GLN A 98 6.59 -7.58 6.02
N ASN A 99 6.50 -8.90 5.88
CA ASN A 99 7.17 -9.63 4.81
C ASN A 99 6.54 -9.35 3.44
N ASP A 100 5.21 -9.23 3.38
CA ASP A 100 4.47 -9.02 2.15
C ASP A 100 4.69 -7.62 1.57
N LEU A 101 5.04 -6.64 2.41
CA LEU A 101 5.23 -5.24 2.01
C LEU A 101 6.70 -4.85 1.74
N LYS A 102 7.68 -5.73 1.97
CA LYS A 102 9.11 -5.43 1.73
C LYS A 102 9.42 -4.93 0.32
N PHE A 103 8.65 -5.33 -0.68
CA PHE A 103 8.85 -4.88 -2.07
C PHE A 103 8.66 -3.37 -2.29
N LEU A 104 8.07 -2.67 -1.30
CA LEU A 104 7.87 -1.23 -1.29
C LEU A 104 9.10 -0.43 -0.88
N PHE A 105 10.16 -1.08 -0.40
CA PHE A 105 11.46 -0.43 -0.22
C PHE A 105 12.18 -0.24 -1.55
N LYS A 106 12.89 0.88 -1.70
CA LYS A 106 13.76 1.11 -2.87
C LYS A 106 15.02 0.25 -2.85
N TYR A 107 15.52 -0.09 -1.66
CA TYR A 107 16.75 -0.84 -1.46
C TYR A 107 16.41 -2.14 -0.72
N GLY A 108 16.22 -3.22 -1.49
CA GLY A 108 15.56 -4.44 -1.01
C GLY A 108 16.28 -5.28 0.06
N GLU A 109 17.51 -4.93 0.48
CA GLU A 109 18.33 -5.84 1.32
C GLU A 109 19.20 -5.17 2.41
N SER A 110 19.00 -3.89 2.75
CA SER A 110 19.93 -3.17 3.65
C SER A 110 19.47 -2.95 5.08
N PHE A 111 18.28 -3.41 5.45
CA PHE A 111 17.72 -3.19 6.78
C PHE A 111 17.35 -4.55 7.40
N ALA A 112 18.38 -5.29 7.81
CA ALA A 112 18.30 -6.44 8.69
C ALA A 112 18.73 -6.02 10.10
#